data_AF-A0A3N5JQY4-F1
#
_entry.id   AF-A0A3N5JQY4-F1
#
_cell.length_a   1.000
_cell.length_b   1.000
_cell.length_c   1.000
_cell.angle_alpha   90.00
_cell.angle_beta   90.00
_cell.angle_gamma   90.00
#
_symmetry.space_group_name_H-M   'P 1'
#
loop_
_entity.id
_entity.type
_entity.pdbx_description
1 polymer ?
#
loop_
_entity_poly.entity_id
_entity_poly.type
_entity_poly.pdbx_seq_one_letter_code
_entity_poly.pdbx_strand_id
1 'polypeptide(L)'
;MNKICHDADKGNRETNQTDIFYHGSSIFLRVHVETDAVCRWSYSIDGKDFISVGTTFTARKGLWIGAKIGLFAVSPEKENSSGRADYDWFKVE
;
A
#
# COMPACT_ATOMS: atom_id res chain seq x y z
N MET A 1 -1.49 5.37 -4.88
CA MET A 1 -0.44 6.12 -4.18
C MET A 1 0.34 5.18 -3.28
N ASN A 2 1.58 4.84 -3.65
CA ASN A 2 2.52 4.15 -2.77
C ASN A 2 3.40 5.19 -2.08
N LYS A 3 3.39 5.22 -0.75
CA LYS A 3 4.20 6.12 0.09
C LYS A 3 5.13 5.30 0.97
N ILE A 4 6.39 5.74 1.06
CA ILE A 4 7.38 5.16 1.96
C ILE A 4 7.91 6.25 2.89
N CYS A 5 8.01 5.93 4.18
CA CYS A 5 8.66 6.78 5.17
C CYS A 5 9.72 5.97 5.91
N HIS A 6 10.98 6.18 5.55
CA HIS A 6 12.11 5.56 6.27
C HIS A 6 12.41 6.39 7.52
N ASP A 7 12.47 5.73 8.69
CA ASP A 7 12.72 6.37 9.98
C ASP A 7 11.68 7.46 10.33
N ALA A 8 10.39 7.15 10.19
CA ALA A 8 9.30 8.05 10.56
C ALA A 8 9.39 8.54 12.01
N ASP A 9 9.91 7.71 12.93
CA ASP A 9 10.18 8.04 14.33
C ASP A 9 11.20 9.18 14.51
N LYS A 10 12.07 9.40 13.52
CA LYS A 10 13.06 10.49 13.49
C LYS A 10 12.54 11.75 12.78
N GLY A 11 11.26 11.78 12.40
CA GLY A 11 10.64 12.92 11.73
C GLY A 11 10.98 13.01 10.23
N ASN A 12 11.46 11.93 9.62
CA ASN A 12 11.68 11.90 8.17
C ASN A 12 10.37 12.05 7.38
N ARG A 13 10.48 12.62 6.18
CA ARG A 13 9.34 12.91 5.32
C ARG A 13 8.90 11.67 4.56
N GLU A 14 7.58 11.50 4.43
CA GLU A 14 6.99 10.57 3.48
C GLU A 14 7.41 10.94 2.06
N THR A 15 7.82 9.93 1.29
CA THR A 15 8.14 10.08 -0.13
C THR A 15 7.11 9.29 -0.94
N ASN A 16 6.49 9.96 -1.92
CA ASN A 16 5.64 9.29 -2.91
C ASN A 16 6.53 8.55 -3.90
N GLN A 17 6.27 7.26 -4.13
CA GLN A 17 7.01 6.51 -5.14
C GLN A 17 6.29 6.48 -6.47
N THR A 18 5.02 6.09 -6.47
CA THR A 18 4.28 5.90 -7.72
C THR A 18 2.78 6.05 -7.46
N ASP A 19 2.14 6.82 -8.32
CA ASP A 19 0.70 6.97 -8.41
C ASP A 19 0.20 6.27 -9.66
N ILE A 20 -0.80 5.41 -9.46
CA ILE A 20 -1.50 4.74 -10.54
C ILE A 20 -2.94 5.24 -10.48
N PHE A 21 -3.37 5.84 -11.58
CA PHE A 21 -4.76 6.22 -11.77
C PHE A 21 -5.46 5.08 -12.49
N TYR A 22 -6.51 4.56 -11.87
CA TYR A 22 -7.34 3.52 -12.42
C TYR A 22 -8.81 3.96 -12.37
N HIS A 23 -9.50 3.83 -13.49
CA HIS A 23 -10.88 4.30 -13.66
C HIS A 23 -11.92 3.17 -13.67
N GLY A 24 -11.51 1.93 -13.37
CA GLY A 24 -12.44 0.79 -13.26
C GLY A 24 -13.08 0.67 -11.88
N SER A 25 -14.00 -0.29 -11.75
CA SER A 25 -14.81 -0.49 -10.53
C SER A 25 -14.13 -1.29 -9.42
N SER A 26 -13.15 -2.13 -9.77
CA SER A 26 -12.50 -3.04 -8.81
C SER A 26 -11.04 -3.24 -9.18
N ILE A 27 -10.21 -3.41 -8.15
CA ILE A 27 -8.76 -3.62 -8.27
C ILE A 27 -8.32 -4.58 -7.16
N PHE A 28 -7.40 -5.48 -7.50
CA PHE A 28 -6.75 -6.35 -6.53
C PHE A 28 -5.41 -5.74 -6.16
N LEU A 29 -5.12 -5.70 -4.86
CA LEU A 29 -3.85 -5.22 -4.32
C LEU A 29 -3.15 -6.39 -3.64
N ARG A 30 -1.84 -6.52 -3.86
CA ARG A 30 -1.03 -7.59 -3.27
C ARG A 30 0.30 -7.03 -2.77
N VAL A 31 0.66 -7.45 -1.56
CA VAL A 31 2.05 -7.46 -1.12
C VAL A 31 2.53 -8.92 -1.16
N HIS A 32 3.71 -9.15 -1.73
CA HIS A 32 4.43 -10.40 -1.57
C HIS A 32 5.60 -10.14 -0.61
N VAL A 33 5.59 -10.82 0.54
CA VAL A 33 6.64 -10.68 1.55
C VAL A 33 7.61 -11.84 1.39
N GLU A 34 8.80 -11.54 0.89
CA GLU A 34 9.84 -12.52 0.63
C GLU A 34 10.69 -12.78 1.88
N THR A 35 11.68 -13.68 1.73
CA THR A 35 12.75 -13.84 2.72
C THR A 35 13.38 -12.49 3.06
N ASP A 36 13.93 -12.38 4.26
CA ASP A 36 14.49 -11.13 4.80
C ASP A 36 13.47 -9.97 4.89
N ALA A 37 12.18 -10.30 4.91
CA ALA A 37 11.06 -9.37 5.04
C ALA A 37 11.00 -8.32 3.91
N VAL A 38 11.44 -8.69 2.71
CA VAL A 38 11.37 -7.81 1.52
C VAL A 38 9.95 -7.82 0.96
N CYS A 39 9.25 -6.69 1.06
CA CYS A 39 7.91 -6.50 0.54
C CYS A 39 7.96 -6.00 -0.91
N ARG A 40 7.32 -6.74 -1.82
CA ARG A 40 7.06 -6.33 -3.21
C ARG A 40 5.59 -6.03 -3.39
N TRP A 41 5.27 -4.86 -3.93
CA TRP A 41 3.89 -4.41 -4.15
C TRP A 41 3.49 -4.66 -5.60
N SER A 42 2.25 -5.11 -5.80
CA SER A 42 1.67 -5.32 -7.11
C SER A 42 0.15 -5.11 -7.08
N TYR A 43 -0.43 -4.89 -8.26
CA TYR A 43 -1.88 -4.78 -8.44
C TYR A 43 -2.34 -5.59 -9.64
N SER A 44 -3.62 -5.90 -9.70
CA SER A 44 -4.25 -6.59 -10.83
C SER A 44 -5.65 -6.03 -11.09
N ILE A 45 -6.05 -5.97 -12.36
CA ILE A 45 -7.39 -5.54 -12.79
C ILE A 45 -8.32 -6.72 -13.09
N ASP A 46 -7.77 -7.93 -13.21
CA ASP A 46 -8.51 -9.16 -13.54
C ASP A 46 -8.41 -10.24 -12.46
N GLY A 47 -7.59 -10.00 -11.43
CA GLY A 47 -7.34 -10.93 -10.32
C GLY A 47 -6.38 -12.06 -10.66
N LYS A 48 -5.82 -12.09 -11.87
CA LYS A 48 -4.95 -13.16 -12.38
C LYS A 48 -3.53 -12.66 -12.60
N ASP A 49 -3.39 -11.63 -13.44
CA ASP A 49 -2.10 -11.08 -13.80
C ASP A 49 -1.77 -9.87 -12.93
N PHE A 50 -0.67 -9.96 -12.19
CA PHE A 50 -0.24 -8.94 -11.25
C PHE A 50 0.93 -8.14 -11.81
N ILE A 51 0.77 -6.82 -11.83
CA ILE A 51 1.75 -5.84 -12.30
C ILE A 51 2.43 -5.23 -11.08
N SER A 52 3.76 -5.35 -11.00
CA SER A 52 4.56 -4.76 -9.93
C SER A 52 4.49 -3.23 -9.94
N VAL A 53 4.49 -2.62 -8.76
CA VAL A 53 4.43 -1.17 -8.58
C VAL A 53 5.41 -0.68 -7.52
N GLY A 54 6.06 0.45 -7.81
CA GLY A 54 7.02 1.08 -6.91
C GLY A 54 8.28 0.23 -6.71
N THR A 55 9.02 0.52 -5.63
CA THR A 55 10.22 -0.24 -5.27
C THR A 55 9.95 -1.18 -4.11
N THR A 56 10.90 -2.10 -3.88
CA THR A 56 10.87 -2.99 -2.72
C THR A 56 10.94 -2.22 -1.40
N PHE A 57 10.19 -2.67 -0.40
CA PHE A 57 10.25 -2.14 0.97
C PHE A 57 10.65 -3.25 1.93
N THR A 58 11.77 -3.10 2.64
CA THR A 58 12.16 -4.08 3.67
C THR A 58 11.44 -3.75 4.98
N ALA A 59 10.51 -4.62 5.39
CA ALA A 59 9.82 -4.48 6.64
C ALA A 59 10.79 -4.67 7.82
N ARG A 60 10.77 -3.72 8.74
CA ARG A 60 11.59 -3.73 9.95
C ARG A 60 10.73 -3.38 11.16
N LYS A 61 11.12 -3.85 12.35
CA LYS A 61 10.48 -3.46 13.60
C LYS A 61 10.65 -1.94 13.81
N GLY A 62 9.56 -1.24 14.12
CA GLY A 62 9.61 0.15 14.56
C GLY A 62 9.37 0.21 16.06
N LEU A 63 10.35 0.67 16.84
CA LEU A 63 10.30 0.71 18.31
C LEU A 63 9.80 -0.63 18.91
N TRP A 64 8.58 -0.65 19.45
CA TRP A 64 7.95 -1.79 20.11
C TRP A 64 6.87 -2.48 19.26
N ILE A 65 6.59 -2.01 18.04
CA ILE A 65 5.53 -2.51 17.17
C ILE A 65 6.14 -3.12 15.91
N GLY A 66 5.68 -4.32 15.55
CA GLY A 66 6.04 -4.98 14.29
C GLY A 66 5.41 -4.31 13.07
N ALA A 67 5.86 -4.69 11.87
CA ALA A 67 5.23 -4.22 10.64
C ALA A 67 3.76 -4.64 10.58
N LYS A 68 2.90 -3.76 10.06
CA LYS A 68 1.47 -4.01 9.86
C LYS A 68 1.11 -3.77 8.40
N ILE A 69 0.13 -4.51 7.92
CA ILE A 69 -0.51 -4.26 6.64
C ILE A 69 -1.96 -3.84 6.87
N GLY A 70 -2.45 -2.93 6.05
CA GLY A 70 -3.83 -2.44 6.11
C GLY A 70 -4.21 -1.71 4.83
N LEU A 71 -5.52 -1.53 4.67
CA LEU A 71 -6.12 -0.79 3.57
C LEU A 71 -6.73 0.51 4.12
N PHE A 72 -6.58 1.59 3.38
CA PHE A 72 -7.03 2.92 3.78
C PHE A 72 -7.63 3.63 2.56
N ALA A 73 -8.76 4.30 2.75
CA ALA A 73 -9.33 5.24 1.79
C ALA A 73 -9.19 6.64 2.39
N VAL A 74 -8.48 7.52 1.69
CA VAL A 74 -8.18 8.88 2.15
C VAL A 74 -8.59 9.85 1.05
N SER A 75 -9.40 10.85 1.39
CA SER A 75 -9.68 11.96 0.50
C SER A 75 -8.72 13.12 0.81
N PRO A 76 -7.88 13.55 -0.14
CA PRO A 76 -6.91 14.63 0.10
C PRO A 76 -7.54 16.04 0.13
N GLU A 77 -8.76 16.20 -0.39
CA GLU A 77 -9.45 17.50 -0.39
C GLU A 77 -10.21 17.72 0.93
N LYS A 78 -10.06 18.92 1.51
CA LYS A 78 -10.69 19.33 2.78
C LYS A 78 -12.22 19.50 2.69
N GLU A 79 -12.78 19.59 1.50
CA GLU A 79 -14.22 19.79 1.32
C GLU A 79 -14.95 18.45 1.17
N ASN A 80 -15.86 18.17 2.12
CA ASN A 80 -17.05 17.29 2.05
C ASN A 80 -17.05 16.14 1.02
N SER A 81 -15.94 15.45 0.85
CA SER A 81 -15.84 14.33 -0.08
C SER A 81 -16.12 13.06 0.72
N SER A 82 -17.29 12.47 0.49
CA SER A 82 -17.70 11.19 1.06
C SER A 82 -16.96 10.01 0.40
N GLY A 83 -15.65 10.17 0.18
CA GLY A 83 -14.80 9.17 -0.44
C GLY A 83 -14.82 7.89 0.41
N ARG A 84 -15.39 6.83 -0.15
CA ARG A 84 -15.48 5.52 0.47
C ARG A 84 -14.90 4.49 -0.49
N ALA A 85 -14.25 3.48 0.06
CA ALA A 85 -13.89 2.27 -0.65
C ALA A 85 -14.52 1.08 0.06
N ASP A 86 -15.12 0.19 -0.72
CA ASP A 86 -15.62 -1.10 -0.23
C ASP A 86 -14.55 -2.17 -0.51
N TYR A 87 -14.23 -2.95 0.52
CA TYR A 87 -13.21 -4.00 0.46
C TYR A 87 -13.89 -5.35 0.57
N ASP A 88 -13.84 -6.13 -0.51
CA ASP A 88 -14.54 -7.41 -0.60
C ASP A 88 -13.91 -8.47 0.32
N TRP A 89 -12.59 -8.59 0.30
CA TRP A 89 -11.86 -9.52 1.16
C TRP A 89 -10.40 -9.09 1.40
N PHE A 90 -9.82 -9.63 2.47
CA PHE A 90 -8.39 -9.54 2.76
C PHE A 90 -7.86 -10.95 3.04
N LYS A 91 -6.99 -11.46 2.16
CA LYS A 91 -6.44 -12.82 2.25
C LYS A 91 -4.98 -12.75 2.65
N VAL A 92 -4.60 -13.60 3.61
CA VAL A 92 -3.20 -13.84 4.01
C VAL A 92 -2.94 -15.33 3.87
N GLU A 93 -1.75 -15.67 3.37
CA GLU A 93 -1.26 -17.04 3.17
C GLU A 93 0.19 -17.18 3.63
#